data_AF-A0A6V6YYY7-F1
#
_entry.id   AF-A0A6V6YYY7-F1
#
_cell.length_a   1.000
_cell.length_b   1.000
_cell.length_c   1.000
_cell.angle_alpha   90.00
_cell.angle_beta   90.00
_cell.angle_gamma   90.00
#
_symmetry.space_group_name_H-M   'P 1'
#
loop_
_entity.id
_entity.type
_entity.pdbx_description
1 polymer ?
#
loop_
_entity_poly.entity_id
_entity_poly.type
_entity_poly.pdbx_seq_one_letter_code
_entity_poly.pdbx_strand_id
1 'polypeptide(L)'
;MNKLDVNQVGGFPMTTRILDELQKISAVFNGLGGIAGDKTILYGCNITGSTADDGVVYVNGEVFFFKGGIVQSKVIIKEDKENLVFENNESKTVIRTRYVTFGSGIGSIDWADFTKPKETKEIEEALEGKADQTSFEALSNAFAIVYTKMLTIETGAQKNLMEHYDYGQILTTNRDQGQDHGNFSKNYADIFPPSGYTMSNLKAFIPSINKIYFSGNVNGDDTLWCDYDLKIDRITVICNNSESRAASEVSYLAIWKK
;
A
#
# COMPACT_ATOMS: atom_id res chain seq x y z
N MET A 1 -8.62 51.74 7.29
CA MET A 1 -10.03 52.15 7.10
C MET A 1 -10.12 53.64 7.35
N ASN A 2 -10.88 54.39 6.54
CA ASN A 2 -11.12 55.80 6.77
C ASN A 2 -12.04 55.97 7.99
N LYS A 3 -11.75 56.95 8.85
CA LYS A 3 -12.60 57.31 9.99
C LYS A 3 -13.30 58.63 9.64
N LEU A 4 -14.63 58.64 9.76
CA LEU A 4 -15.42 59.86 9.62
C LEU A 4 -15.80 60.37 11.00
N ASP A 5 -15.27 61.52 11.39
CA ASP A 5 -15.67 62.21 12.62
C ASP A 5 -16.92 63.06 12.34
N VAL A 6 -18.08 62.43 12.47
CA VAL A 6 -19.38 63.01 12.08
C VAL A 6 -20.04 63.88 13.15
N ASN A 7 -19.59 63.79 14.41
CA ASN A 7 -20.16 64.54 15.53
C ASN A 7 -19.26 65.73 15.89
N GLN A 8 -19.40 66.82 15.12
CA GLN A 8 -18.62 68.04 15.28
C GLN A 8 -19.53 69.23 15.59
N VAL A 9 -19.06 70.16 16.43
CA VAL A 9 -19.76 71.41 16.72
C VAL A 9 -19.79 72.28 15.46
N GLY A 10 -20.94 72.88 15.14
CA GLY A 10 -21.12 73.70 13.92
C GLY A 10 -21.84 73.00 12.76
N GLY A 11 -22.24 71.73 12.94
CA GLY A 11 -23.01 70.96 11.96
C GLY A 11 -22.13 70.16 11.00
N PHE A 12 -22.58 68.96 10.63
CA PHE A 12 -21.87 68.07 9.72
C PHE A 12 -22.34 68.25 8.28
N PRO A 13 -21.45 68.57 7.31
CA PRO A 13 -21.85 68.76 5.92
C PRO A 13 -22.15 67.41 5.25
N MET A 14 -23.44 67.11 5.08
CA MET A 14 -23.93 65.90 4.41
C MET A 14 -23.90 66.08 2.89
N THR A 15 -22.77 65.76 2.27
CA THR A 15 -22.57 65.87 0.81
C THR A 15 -22.46 64.48 0.16
N THR A 16 -22.76 64.39 -1.13
CA THR A 16 -22.61 63.14 -1.90
C THR A 16 -21.20 62.56 -1.85
N ARG A 17 -20.18 63.42 -1.76
CA ARG A 17 -18.78 63.01 -1.57
C ARG A 17 -18.55 62.25 -0.25
N ILE A 18 -19.21 62.67 0.84
CA ILE A 18 -19.09 61.98 2.14
C ILE A 18 -19.80 60.62 2.09
N LEU A 19 -20.94 60.54 1.40
CA LEU A 19 -21.65 59.28 1.19
C LEU A 19 -20.83 58.30 0.33
N ASP A 20 -20.09 58.79 -0.66
CA ASP A 20 -19.15 57.98 -1.46
C ASP A 20 -18.03 57.39 -0.60
N GLU A 21 -17.49 58.15 0.37
CA GLU A 21 -16.50 57.63 1.32
C GLU A 21 -17.06 56.50 2.22
N LEU A 22 -18.34 56.56 2.58
CA LEU A 22 -19.01 55.48 3.31
C LEU A 22 -19.19 54.24 2.43
N GLN A 23 -19.54 54.40 1.15
CA GLN A 23 -19.70 53.29 0.23
C GLN A 23 -18.38 52.53 0.00
N LYS A 24 -17.24 53.23 -0.09
CA LYS A 24 -15.91 52.59 -0.28
C LYS A 24 -15.51 51.60 0.81
N ILE A 25 -16.06 51.74 2.02
CA ILE A 25 -15.78 50.81 3.14
C ILE A 25 -16.24 49.38 2.81
N SER A 26 -17.35 49.23 2.07
CA SER A 26 -17.88 47.93 1.66
C SER A 26 -16.89 47.08 0.84
N ALA A 27 -15.98 47.72 0.08
CA ALA A 27 -14.99 47.02 -0.73
C ALA A 27 -13.98 46.22 0.13
N VAL A 28 -13.69 46.66 1.36
CA VAL A 28 -12.78 45.93 2.27
C VAL A 28 -13.41 44.60 2.72
N PHE A 29 -14.73 44.59 2.96
CA PHE A 29 -15.44 43.38 3.38
C PHE A 29 -15.53 42.33 2.27
N ASN A 30 -15.55 42.75 1.00
CA ASN A 30 -15.41 41.83 -0.14
C ASN A 30 -14.08 41.06 -0.11
N GLY A 31 -12.99 41.70 0.33
CA GLY A 31 -11.70 41.03 0.49
C GLY A 31 -11.71 39.91 1.53
N LEU A 32 -12.49 40.05 2.61
CA LEU A 32 -12.62 39.00 3.63
C LEU A 32 -13.38 37.77 3.12
N GLY A 33 -14.35 37.95 2.22
CA GLY A 33 -15.04 36.85 1.56
C GLY A 33 -14.08 35.94 0.77
N GLY A 34 -13.00 36.51 0.23
CA GLY A 34 -11.96 35.77 -0.48
C GLY A 34 -11.23 34.71 0.34
N ILE A 35 -11.23 34.82 1.68
CA ILE A 35 -10.66 33.80 2.57
C ILE A 35 -11.40 32.46 2.43
N ALA A 36 -12.71 32.51 2.18
CA ALA A 36 -13.54 31.32 2.02
C ALA A 36 -13.46 30.71 0.60
N GLY A 37 -12.75 31.37 -0.33
CA GLY A 37 -12.66 30.96 -1.74
C GLY A 37 -13.85 31.41 -2.58
N ASP A 38 -13.66 31.46 -3.90
CA ASP A 38 -14.71 31.83 -4.86
C ASP A 38 -15.83 30.79 -4.92
N LYS A 39 -17.07 31.23 -5.20
CA LYS A 39 -18.30 30.42 -5.20
C LYS A 39 -18.51 29.71 -3.86
N THR A 40 -18.61 30.50 -2.80
CA THR A 40 -18.76 29.97 -1.45
C THR A 40 -20.00 30.54 -0.78
N ILE A 41 -20.74 29.71 -0.06
CA ILE A 41 -21.86 30.12 0.79
C ILE A 41 -21.29 30.49 2.15
N LEU A 42 -21.31 31.79 2.47
CA LEU A 42 -20.79 32.31 3.73
C LEU A 42 -21.79 32.13 4.88
N TYR A 43 -23.08 32.21 4.58
CA TYR A 43 -24.16 32.10 5.56
C TYR A 43 -25.48 31.71 4.90
N GLY A 44 -26.36 30.99 5.62
CA GLY A 44 -27.68 30.61 5.13
C GLY A 44 -27.65 29.66 3.94
N CYS A 45 -28.54 29.86 2.97
CA CYS A 45 -28.75 29.01 1.80
C CYS A 45 -28.93 27.51 2.17
N ASN A 46 -29.59 27.24 3.28
CA ASN A 46 -29.98 25.91 3.73
C ASN A 46 -31.16 25.41 2.90
N ILE A 47 -31.02 24.20 2.37
CA ILE A 47 -32.06 23.56 1.58
C ILE A 47 -32.99 22.81 2.53
N THR A 48 -34.28 23.17 2.51
CA THR A 48 -35.36 22.45 3.21
C THR A 48 -36.37 22.01 2.16
N GLY A 49 -36.49 20.69 1.95
CA GLY A 49 -37.33 20.14 0.88
C GLY A 49 -36.85 20.59 -0.50
N SER A 50 -37.67 21.36 -1.21
CA SER A 50 -37.36 21.87 -2.55
C SER A 50 -37.00 23.37 -2.58
N THR A 51 -36.83 23.98 -1.41
CA THR A 51 -36.53 25.42 -1.28
C THR A 51 -35.23 25.66 -0.53
N ALA A 52 -34.46 26.66 -0.94
CA ALA A 52 -33.38 27.23 -0.13
C ALA A 52 -33.85 28.50 0.57
N ASP A 53 -33.41 28.72 1.81
CA ASP A 53 -33.58 30.00 2.51
C ASP A 53 -32.64 31.08 1.94
N ASP A 54 -32.85 32.32 2.38
CA ASP A 54 -31.97 33.44 2.06
C ASP A 54 -30.60 33.27 2.73
N GLY A 55 -29.59 33.96 2.20
CA GLY A 55 -28.25 33.86 2.75
C GLY A 55 -27.26 34.86 2.18
N VAL A 56 -25.98 34.52 2.26
CA VAL A 56 -24.87 35.33 1.77
C VAL A 56 -23.89 34.43 1.04
N VAL A 57 -23.51 34.83 -0.16
CA VAL A 57 -22.57 34.09 -1.02
C VAL A 57 -21.43 35.00 -1.46
N TYR A 58 -20.27 34.41 -1.71
CA TYR A 58 -19.12 35.07 -2.29
C TYR A 58 -18.88 34.51 -3.69
N VAL A 59 -18.90 35.37 -4.71
CA VAL A 59 -18.69 34.96 -6.10
C VAL A 59 -18.13 36.11 -6.94
N ASN A 60 -17.20 35.81 -7.84
CA ASN A 60 -16.54 36.79 -8.72
C ASN A 60 -15.87 37.93 -7.94
N GLY A 61 -15.34 37.66 -6.75
CA GLY A 61 -14.63 38.65 -5.94
C GLY A 61 -15.50 39.54 -5.05
N GLU A 62 -16.81 39.34 -5.02
CA GLU A 62 -17.77 40.20 -4.30
C GLU A 62 -18.71 39.36 -3.42
N VAL A 63 -19.09 39.91 -2.26
CA VAL A 63 -20.09 39.34 -1.36
C VAL A 63 -21.47 39.81 -1.79
N PHE A 64 -22.38 38.87 -2.04
CA PHE A 64 -23.77 39.14 -2.40
C PHE A 64 -24.73 38.56 -1.37
N PHE A 65 -25.83 39.27 -1.15
CA PHE A 65 -27.01 38.63 -0.60
C PHE A 65 -27.54 37.58 -1.58
N PHE A 66 -27.94 36.44 -1.05
CA PHE A 66 -28.62 35.39 -1.78
C PHE A 66 -30.11 35.45 -1.43
N LYS A 67 -30.95 35.64 -2.46
CA LYS A 67 -32.40 35.49 -2.34
C LYS A 67 -32.77 34.06 -2.73
N GLY A 68 -33.19 33.29 -1.74
CA GLY A 68 -33.61 31.90 -1.86
C GLY A 68 -34.93 31.73 -2.60
N GLY A 69 -35.49 30.53 -2.50
CA GLY A 69 -36.67 30.11 -3.26
C GLY A 69 -36.53 28.67 -3.74
N ILE A 70 -37.30 28.30 -4.77
CA ILE A 70 -37.26 26.94 -5.35
C ILE A 70 -35.85 26.67 -5.91
N VAL A 71 -35.24 25.59 -5.44
CA VAL A 71 -33.88 25.21 -5.84
C VAL A 71 -33.84 24.91 -7.33
N GLN A 72 -32.87 25.53 -8.01
CA GLN A 72 -32.55 25.28 -9.41
C GLN A 72 -31.09 24.86 -9.54
N SER A 73 -30.72 24.31 -10.71
CA SER A 73 -29.33 23.91 -10.98
C SER A 73 -28.38 25.08 -11.14
N LYS A 74 -28.89 26.29 -11.36
CA LYS A 74 -28.10 27.49 -11.62
C LYS A 74 -28.58 28.71 -10.85
N VAL A 75 -27.65 29.62 -10.62
CA VAL A 75 -27.89 30.94 -10.06
C VAL A 75 -27.39 32.03 -10.99
N ILE A 76 -27.96 33.22 -10.86
CA ILE A 76 -27.58 34.42 -11.62
C ILE A 76 -27.45 35.60 -10.67
N ILE A 77 -26.56 36.54 -11.00
CA ILE A 77 -26.49 37.84 -10.33
C ILE A 77 -27.50 38.76 -11.00
N LYS A 78 -28.46 39.27 -10.23
CA LYS A 78 -29.43 40.28 -10.68
C LYS A 78 -29.09 41.65 -10.10
N GLU A 79 -29.49 42.70 -10.80
CA GLU A 79 -29.42 44.09 -10.35
C GLU A 79 -30.81 44.70 -10.44
N ASP A 80 -31.43 44.97 -9.30
CA ASP A 80 -32.66 45.77 -9.22
C ASP A 80 -32.27 47.26 -9.16
N LYS A 81 -33.02 48.11 -9.87
CA LYS A 81 -32.77 49.56 -9.96
C LYS A 81 -33.98 50.32 -9.44
N GLU A 82 -33.73 51.26 -8.54
CA GLU A 82 -34.75 52.19 -8.04
C GLU A 82 -34.47 53.59 -8.58
N ASN A 83 -35.51 54.18 -9.17
CA ASN A 83 -35.46 55.54 -9.69
C ASN A 83 -36.13 56.50 -8.72
N LEU A 84 -35.46 57.60 -8.40
CA LEU A 84 -36.02 58.68 -7.61
C LEU A 84 -36.23 59.91 -8.50
N VAL A 85 -37.30 60.66 -8.22
CA VAL A 85 -37.59 61.94 -8.89
C VAL A 85 -36.88 63.05 -8.13
N PHE A 86 -36.13 63.87 -8.86
CA PHE A 86 -35.37 64.99 -8.32
C PHE A 86 -36.23 66.26 -8.33
N GLU A 87 -35.82 67.29 -7.58
CA GLU A 87 -36.53 68.59 -7.46
C GLU A 87 -36.84 69.27 -8.80
N ASN A 88 -36.07 68.94 -9.85
CA ASN A 88 -36.29 69.42 -11.22
C ASN A 88 -37.24 68.54 -12.04
N ASN A 89 -38.00 67.63 -11.39
CA ASN A 89 -38.86 66.61 -11.98
C ASN A 89 -38.17 65.56 -12.87
N GLU A 90 -36.84 65.46 -12.86
CA GLU A 90 -36.13 64.38 -13.56
C GLU A 90 -36.09 63.09 -12.72
N SER A 91 -36.40 61.96 -13.34
CA SER A 91 -36.27 60.64 -12.73
C SER A 91 -34.88 60.06 -13.02
N LYS A 92 -34.10 59.74 -11.99
CA LYS A 92 -32.75 59.14 -12.12
C LYS A 92 -32.63 57.89 -11.26
N THR A 93 -31.89 56.89 -11.72
CA THR A 93 -31.56 55.70 -10.91
C THR A 93 -30.62 56.10 -9.78
N VAL A 94 -31.05 55.91 -8.54
CA VAL A 94 -30.27 56.28 -7.35
C VAL A 94 -29.82 55.04 -6.56
N ILE A 95 -30.66 54.01 -6.45
CA ILE A 95 -30.33 52.81 -5.69
C ILE A 95 -30.21 51.63 -6.66
N ARG A 96 -29.12 50.87 -6.51
CA ARG A 96 -28.86 49.64 -7.24
C ARG A 96 -28.63 48.53 -6.22
N THR A 97 -29.44 47.49 -6.27
CA THR A 97 -29.32 46.35 -5.36
C THR A 97 -28.95 45.13 -6.17
N ARG A 98 -27.71 44.66 -5.98
CA ARG A 98 -27.22 43.43 -6.58
C ARG A 98 -27.35 42.26 -5.62
N TYR A 99 -27.84 41.13 -6.11
CA TYR A 99 -28.02 39.91 -5.33
C TYR A 99 -27.94 38.70 -6.24
N VAL A 100 -27.64 37.55 -5.65
CA VAL A 100 -27.67 36.25 -6.32
C VAL A 100 -29.02 35.59 -6.04
N THR A 101 -29.59 34.93 -7.04
CA THR A 101 -30.81 34.13 -6.87
C THR A 101 -30.84 33.00 -7.88
N PHE A 102 -31.69 32.00 -7.66
CA PHE A 102 -31.89 30.93 -8.63
C PHE A 102 -32.42 31.47 -9.96
N GLY A 103 -31.81 31.01 -11.05
CA GLY A 103 -32.19 31.41 -12.40
C GLY A 103 -31.20 30.94 -13.44
N SER A 104 -31.63 31.02 -14.69
CA SER A 104 -30.85 30.64 -15.87
C SER A 104 -30.70 31.83 -16.82
N GLY A 105 -29.67 31.80 -17.67
CA GLY A 105 -29.39 32.87 -18.62
C GLY A 105 -27.89 33.04 -18.88
N ILE A 106 -27.55 34.11 -19.60
CA ILE A 106 -26.15 34.47 -19.85
C ILE A 106 -25.50 34.85 -18.51
N GLY A 107 -24.32 34.29 -18.23
CA GLY A 107 -23.62 34.51 -16.97
C GLY A 107 -24.18 33.71 -15.79
N SER A 108 -25.04 32.72 -16.03
CA SER A 108 -25.47 31.78 -14.99
C SER A 108 -24.31 30.93 -14.50
N ILE A 109 -24.29 30.67 -13.20
CA ILE A 109 -23.26 29.88 -12.51
C ILE A 109 -23.95 28.64 -11.95
N ASP A 110 -23.30 27.49 -12.05
CA ASP A 110 -23.88 26.25 -11.57
C ASP A 110 -23.93 26.27 -10.03
N TRP A 111 -25.10 26.01 -9.46
CA TRP A 111 -25.30 26.02 -8.01
C TRP A 111 -24.45 24.95 -7.32
N ALA A 112 -24.16 23.85 -8.01
CA ALA A 112 -23.31 22.77 -7.51
C ALA A 112 -21.85 23.19 -7.29
N ASP A 113 -21.39 24.28 -7.92
CA ASP A 113 -20.06 24.83 -7.66
C ASP A 113 -19.99 25.54 -6.30
N PHE A 114 -21.14 25.92 -5.72
CA PHE A 114 -21.18 26.60 -4.44
C PHE A 114 -20.96 25.62 -3.29
N THR A 115 -19.92 25.88 -2.51
CA THR A 115 -19.59 25.06 -1.33
C THR A 115 -19.83 25.84 -0.04
N LYS A 116 -20.19 25.14 1.03
CA LYS A 116 -20.19 25.70 2.38
C LYS A 116 -18.82 25.44 3.00
N PRO A 117 -18.08 26.47 3.42
CA PRO A 117 -16.80 26.27 4.08
C PRO A 117 -17.07 25.67 5.46
N LYS A 118 -16.15 24.85 5.95
CA LYS A 118 -16.16 24.48 7.37
C LYS A 118 -15.79 25.69 8.20
N GLU A 119 -16.37 25.79 9.40
CA GLU A 119 -15.91 26.81 10.33
C GLU A 119 -14.44 26.54 10.70
N THR A 120 -13.63 27.58 10.79
CA THR A 120 -12.18 27.43 11.04
C THR A 120 -11.89 26.61 12.30
N LYS A 121 -12.75 26.70 13.32
CA LYS A 121 -12.66 25.95 14.58
C LYS A 121 -12.83 24.43 14.42
N GLU A 122 -13.47 23.98 13.34
CA GLU A 122 -13.77 22.56 13.07
C GLU A 122 -12.71 21.90 12.19
N ILE A 123 -11.73 22.68 11.69
CA ILE A 123 -10.68 22.17 10.79
C ILE A 123 -9.76 21.20 11.53
N GLU A 124 -9.41 21.49 12.78
CA GLU A 124 -8.53 20.64 13.60
C GLU A 124 -9.15 19.25 13.83
N GLU A 125 -10.39 19.21 14.33
CA GLU A 125 -11.14 17.95 14.52
C GLU A 125 -11.30 17.17 13.20
N ALA A 126 -11.58 17.88 12.09
CA ALA A 126 -11.70 17.25 10.78
C ALA A 126 -10.37 16.67 10.24
N LEU A 127 -9.23 17.17 10.72
CA LEU A 127 -7.90 16.71 10.33
C LEU A 127 -7.44 15.52 11.18
N GLU A 128 -7.75 15.50 12.48
CA GLU A 128 -7.41 14.39 13.39
C GLU A 128 -7.99 13.04 12.92
N GLY A 129 -9.15 13.05 12.27
CA GLY A 129 -9.77 11.85 11.71
C GLY A 129 -9.12 11.31 10.42
N LYS A 130 -8.13 11.99 9.85
CA LYS A 130 -7.47 11.59 8.60
C LYS A 130 -6.07 11.05 8.87
N ALA A 131 -5.68 10.02 8.12
CA ALA A 131 -4.32 9.54 8.14
C ALA A 131 -3.38 10.60 7.56
N ASP A 132 -2.32 10.92 8.29
CA ASP A 132 -1.24 11.76 7.78
C ASP A 132 -0.54 11.08 6.59
N GLN A 133 -0.16 11.87 5.60
CA GLN A 133 0.47 11.37 4.37
C GLN A 133 1.75 10.60 4.67
N THR A 134 2.54 11.04 5.65
CA THR A 134 3.80 10.38 6.07
C THR A 134 3.52 8.98 6.59
N SER A 135 2.46 8.82 7.40
CA SER A 135 2.08 7.52 7.97
C SER A 135 1.58 6.56 6.89
N PHE A 136 0.81 7.08 5.92
CA PHE A 136 0.33 6.29 4.80
C PHE A 136 1.47 5.83 3.89
N GLU A 137 2.42 6.71 3.57
CA GLU A 137 3.60 6.38 2.78
C GLU A 137 4.50 5.36 3.48
N ALA A 138 4.68 5.46 4.80
CA ALA A 138 5.41 4.47 5.57
C ALA A 138 4.77 3.07 5.48
N LEU A 139 3.44 2.99 5.59
CA LEU A 139 2.71 1.73 5.44
C LEU A 139 2.79 1.18 4.02
N SER A 140 2.67 2.04 3.00
CA SER A 140 2.82 1.67 1.60
C SER A 140 4.22 1.09 1.32
N ASN A 141 5.26 1.73 1.85
CA ASN A 141 6.64 1.27 1.73
C ASN A 141 6.85 -0.08 2.44
N ALA A 142 6.31 -0.24 3.65
CA ALA A 142 6.35 -1.51 4.37
C ALA A 142 5.66 -2.63 3.59
N PHE A 143 4.49 -2.35 3.00
CA PHE A 143 3.78 -3.30 2.15
C PHE A 143 4.58 -3.67 0.90
N ALA A 144 5.19 -2.69 0.22
CA ALA A 144 6.03 -2.95 -0.95
C ALA A 144 7.23 -3.87 -0.63
N ILE A 145 7.84 -3.69 0.55
CA ILE A 145 8.91 -4.57 1.04
C ILE A 145 8.38 -5.99 1.28
N VAL A 146 7.24 -6.13 1.97
CA VAL A 146 6.62 -7.44 2.23
C VAL A 146 6.28 -8.14 0.92
N TYR A 147 5.65 -7.45 -0.01
CA TYR A 147 5.29 -7.97 -1.32
C TYR A 147 6.53 -8.47 -2.09
N THR A 148 7.60 -7.68 -2.10
CA THR A 148 8.88 -8.08 -2.72
C THR A 148 9.46 -9.33 -2.08
N LYS A 149 9.44 -9.41 -0.74
CA LYS A 149 9.88 -10.61 -0.02
C LYS A 149 9.02 -11.82 -0.37
N MET A 150 7.70 -11.68 -0.43
CA MET A 150 6.79 -12.78 -0.78
C MET A 150 7.04 -13.33 -2.18
N LEU A 151 7.33 -12.48 -3.17
CA LEU A 151 7.69 -12.94 -4.53
C LEU A 151 8.94 -13.84 -4.53
N THR A 152 9.90 -13.58 -3.65
CA THR A 152 11.11 -14.41 -3.54
C THR A 152 10.90 -15.71 -2.77
N ILE A 153 9.76 -15.89 -2.09
CA ILE A 153 9.45 -17.11 -1.35
C ILE A 153 9.26 -18.28 -2.33
N GLU A 154 8.64 -18.11 -3.49
CA GLU A 154 8.54 -19.22 -4.46
C GLU A 154 9.90 -19.61 -5.05
N THR A 155 10.83 -18.67 -5.18
CA THR A 155 12.18 -18.92 -5.70
C THR A 155 13.11 -19.59 -4.66
N GLY A 156 12.82 -19.44 -3.36
CA GLY A 156 13.62 -20.00 -2.26
C GLY A 156 12.98 -21.17 -1.49
N ALA A 157 11.65 -21.26 -1.46
CA ALA A 157 10.93 -22.28 -0.68
C ALA A 157 10.91 -23.66 -1.34
N GLN A 158 11.23 -23.76 -2.64
CA GLN A 158 11.42 -25.07 -3.28
C GLN A 158 12.70 -25.79 -2.83
N LYS A 159 13.58 -25.18 -2.02
CA LYS A 159 14.86 -25.77 -1.60
C LYS A 159 14.96 -26.21 -0.13
N ASN A 160 13.82 -26.23 0.57
CA ASN A 160 13.64 -27.03 1.78
C ASN A 160 12.85 -28.30 1.46
N LEU A 161 13.14 -28.95 0.31
CA LEU A 161 12.70 -30.32 0.08
C LEU A 161 13.27 -31.17 1.22
N MET A 162 12.39 -31.84 1.95
CA MET A 162 12.74 -32.70 3.08
C MET A 162 13.92 -33.61 2.68
N GLU A 163 14.92 -33.69 3.55
CA GLU A 163 16.02 -34.64 3.38
C GLU A 163 15.42 -36.05 3.39
N HIS A 164 15.74 -36.84 2.37
CA HIS A 164 15.33 -38.23 2.31
C HIS A 164 16.45 -39.09 2.88
N TYR A 165 16.16 -39.72 4.01
CA TYR A 165 17.04 -40.66 4.66
C TYR A 165 16.71 -42.06 4.15
N ASP A 166 17.61 -42.62 3.36
CA ASP A 166 17.54 -44.00 2.88
C ASP A 166 18.54 -44.83 3.68
N TYR A 167 18.07 -45.88 4.34
CA TYR A 167 18.88 -46.73 5.19
C TYR A 167 18.39 -48.16 5.11
N GLY A 168 19.31 -49.10 5.26
CA GLY A 168 18.97 -50.50 5.14
C GLY A 168 20.15 -51.42 5.39
N GLN A 169 19.87 -52.72 5.27
CA GLN A 169 20.85 -53.79 5.33
C GLN A 169 20.87 -54.50 3.99
N ILE A 170 22.06 -54.74 3.45
CA ILE A 170 22.25 -55.40 2.16
C ILE A 170 23.34 -56.47 2.26
N LEU A 171 23.09 -57.62 1.62
CA LEU A 171 24.04 -58.72 1.55
C LEU A 171 25.02 -58.49 0.39
N THR A 172 26.31 -58.75 0.61
CA THR A 172 27.30 -58.69 -0.46
C THR A 172 27.15 -59.86 -1.43
N THR A 173 27.55 -59.63 -2.66
CA THR A 173 27.50 -60.57 -3.77
C THR A 173 28.91 -60.82 -4.32
N ASN A 174 29.02 -61.83 -5.19
CA ASN A 174 30.30 -62.26 -5.79
C ASN A 174 31.37 -62.53 -4.72
N ARG A 175 31.05 -63.45 -3.78
CA ARG A 175 31.92 -63.77 -2.65
C ARG A 175 33.24 -64.32 -3.15
N ASP A 176 34.33 -63.73 -2.66
CA ASP A 176 35.68 -64.22 -2.90
C ASP A 176 36.52 -64.23 -1.62
N GLN A 177 37.55 -65.07 -1.59
CA GLN A 177 38.49 -65.23 -0.49
C GLN A 177 39.84 -64.62 -0.85
N GLY A 178 40.50 -63.98 0.13
CA GLY A 178 41.80 -63.31 -0.06
C GLY A 178 41.72 -61.80 0.14
N GLN A 179 42.87 -61.12 0.01
CA GLN A 179 43.04 -59.69 0.31
C GLN A 179 42.61 -58.79 -0.86
N ASP A 180 41.31 -58.68 -1.11
CA ASP A 180 40.72 -57.88 -2.20
C ASP A 180 40.19 -56.51 -1.75
N HIS A 181 40.82 -55.87 -0.75
CA HIS A 181 40.33 -54.66 -0.06
C HIS A 181 40.27 -53.35 -0.91
N GLY A 182 40.35 -53.46 -2.23
CA GLY A 182 40.12 -52.36 -3.19
C GLY A 182 39.42 -52.81 -4.48
N ASN A 183 38.96 -54.06 -4.55
CA ASN A 183 38.28 -54.60 -5.73
C ASN A 183 36.76 -54.49 -5.60
N PHE A 184 36.19 -53.41 -6.12
CA PHE A 184 34.74 -53.14 -6.14
C PHE A 184 33.91 -54.08 -7.05
N SER A 185 34.51 -55.16 -7.56
CA SER A 185 33.81 -56.22 -8.29
C SER A 185 33.63 -57.49 -7.46
N LYS A 186 34.17 -57.56 -6.24
CA LYS A 186 34.11 -58.74 -5.36
C LYS A 186 33.57 -58.36 -3.99
N ASN A 187 32.79 -59.26 -3.39
CA ASN A 187 32.18 -59.05 -2.07
C ASN A 187 31.50 -57.67 -1.95
N TYR A 188 30.74 -57.30 -2.99
CA TYR A 188 30.18 -55.96 -3.16
C TYR A 188 28.65 -55.97 -3.08
N ALA A 189 28.09 -54.83 -2.73
CA ALA A 189 26.66 -54.54 -2.76
C ALA A 189 26.42 -53.18 -3.42
N ASP A 190 25.40 -53.10 -4.28
CA ASP A 190 25.02 -51.88 -4.98
C ASP A 190 23.78 -51.26 -4.32
N ILE A 191 23.86 -49.96 -4.01
CA ILE A 191 22.76 -49.14 -3.50
C ILE A 191 22.41 -48.10 -4.56
N PHE A 192 21.19 -48.15 -5.06
CA PHE A 192 20.68 -47.24 -6.09
C PHE A 192 19.98 -46.03 -5.46
N PRO A 193 20.02 -44.85 -6.11
CA PRO A 193 19.22 -43.72 -5.68
C PRO A 193 17.73 -44.07 -5.56
N PRO A 194 17.02 -43.58 -4.52
CA PRO A 194 15.60 -43.80 -4.34
C PRO A 194 14.79 -43.14 -5.48
N SER A 195 13.53 -43.56 -5.63
CA SER A 195 12.68 -43.09 -6.73
C SER A 195 12.64 -41.56 -6.84
N GLY A 196 13.00 -41.06 -8.03
CA GLY A 196 13.06 -39.62 -8.31
C GLY A 196 14.32 -38.91 -7.81
N TYR A 197 15.32 -39.61 -7.28
CA TYR A 197 16.63 -39.09 -6.94
C TYR A 197 17.69 -39.61 -7.92
N THR A 198 18.80 -38.88 -8.02
CA THR A 198 19.99 -39.27 -8.78
C THR A 198 21.23 -39.13 -7.88
N MET A 199 22.38 -39.63 -8.32
CA MET A 199 23.65 -39.46 -7.58
C MET A 199 24.03 -38.00 -7.35
N SER A 200 23.54 -37.05 -8.16
CA SER A 200 23.71 -35.61 -7.92
C SER A 200 23.02 -35.11 -6.64
N ASN A 201 22.02 -35.85 -6.16
CA ASN A 201 21.25 -35.53 -4.96
C ASN A 201 21.87 -36.13 -3.69
N LEU A 202 22.87 -37.00 -3.79
CA LEU A 202 23.54 -37.56 -2.63
C LEU A 202 24.31 -36.46 -1.88
N LYS A 203 24.08 -36.37 -0.56
CA LYS A 203 24.75 -35.39 0.31
C LYS A 203 25.70 -36.05 1.30
N ALA A 204 25.36 -37.23 1.78
CA ALA A 204 26.21 -38.01 2.66
C ALA A 204 25.89 -39.49 2.47
N PHE A 205 26.92 -40.33 2.61
CA PHE A 205 26.80 -41.77 2.66
C PHE A 205 27.77 -42.32 3.69
N ILE A 206 27.32 -43.29 4.48
CA ILE A 206 28.16 -44.04 5.39
C ILE A 206 27.76 -45.52 5.38
N PRO A 207 28.68 -46.43 5.01
CA PRO A 207 28.49 -47.86 5.22
C PRO A 207 29.05 -48.29 6.58
N SER A 208 28.56 -49.40 7.10
CA SER A 208 29.14 -50.09 8.24
C SER A 208 28.95 -51.60 8.12
N ILE A 209 29.80 -52.34 8.82
CA ILE A 209 29.72 -53.81 8.87
C ILE A 209 28.53 -54.19 9.74
N ASN A 210 27.56 -54.93 9.19
CA ASN A 210 26.46 -55.52 9.96
C ASN A 210 26.83 -56.92 10.44
N LYS A 211 27.33 -57.76 9.52
CA LYS A 211 27.69 -59.15 9.82
C LYS A 211 28.83 -59.62 8.92
N ILE A 212 29.78 -60.33 9.51
CA ILE A 212 30.91 -60.89 8.79
C ILE A 212 31.30 -62.24 9.37
N TYR A 213 31.82 -63.14 8.53
CA TYR A 213 32.15 -64.50 8.90
C TYR A 213 33.60 -64.85 8.55
N PHE A 214 34.31 -65.47 9.49
CA PHE A 214 35.68 -65.96 9.34
C PHE A 214 35.70 -67.48 9.19
N SER A 215 36.51 -68.03 8.28
CA SER A 215 36.73 -69.48 8.11
C SER A 215 37.72 -70.07 9.10
N GLY A 216 38.60 -69.27 9.70
CA GLY A 216 39.72 -69.73 10.53
C GLY A 216 39.94 -68.90 11.80
N ASN A 217 41.16 -69.01 12.32
CA ASN A 217 41.60 -68.24 13.48
C ASN A 217 42.01 -66.86 13.00
N VAL A 218 41.29 -65.83 13.46
CA VAL A 218 41.68 -64.44 13.23
C VAL A 218 43.02 -64.19 13.92
N ASN A 219 44.07 -64.04 13.13
CA ASN A 219 45.45 -63.90 13.57
C ASN A 219 46.09 -62.62 12.97
N GLY A 220 47.41 -62.46 13.09
CA GLY A 220 48.12 -61.21 12.77
C GLY A 220 48.21 -60.87 11.29
N ASP A 221 47.82 -61.76 10.38
CA ASP A 221 47.80 -61.53 8.93
C ASP A 221 46.39 -61.26 8.36
N ASP A 222 45.38 -61.18 9.23
CA ASP A 222 43.99 -60.96 8.82
C ASP A 222 43.62 -59.50 8.66
N THR A 223 42.85 -59.21 7.61
CA THR A 223 42.36 -57.86 7.31
C THR A 223 40.85 -57.85 7.16
N LEU A 224 40.22 -56.85 7.77
CA LEU A 224 38.80 -56.50 7.65
C LEU A 224 38.70 -55.22 6.83
N TRP A 225 37.73 -55.14 5.91
CA TRP A 225 37.43 -53.90 5.21
C TRP A 225 35.93 -53.69 5.00
N CYS A 226 35.53 -52.43 5.05
CA CYS A 226 34.23 -51.94 4.63
C CYS A 226 34.45 -50.55 4.03
N ASP A 227 34.26 -50.44 2.72
CA ASP A 227 34.55 -49.22 1.96
C ASP A 227 33.52 -49.04 0.84
N TYR A 228 33.43 -47.86 0.28
CA TYR A 228 32.47 -47.54 -0.77
C TYR A 228 33.07 -46.70 -1.88
N ASP A 229 32.50 -46.82 -3.07
CA ASP A 229 32.82 -45.99 -4.22
C ASP A 229 31.54 -45.39 -4.81
N LEU A 230 31.65 -44.13 -5.23
CA LEU A 230 30.55 -43.38 -5.82
C LEU A 230 30.60 -43.54 -7.33
N LYS A 231 29.68 -44.33 -7.88
CA LYS A 231 29.50 -44.47 -9.33
C LYS A 231 28.56 -43.39 -9.85
N ILE A 232 28.46 -43.30 -11.17
CA ILE A 232 27.58 -42.32 -11.84
C ILE A 232 26.09 -42.56 -11.55
N ASP A 233 25.71 -43.82 -11.34
CA ASP A 233 24.32 -44.30 -11.24
C ASP A 233 23.99 -44.91 -9.87
N ARG A 234 24.99 -45.19 -9.02
CA ARG A 234 24.83 -45.91 -7.75
C ARG A 234 26.01 -45.73 -6.80
N ILE A 235 25.87 -46.27 -5.60
CA ILE A 235 26.93 -46.42 -4.62
C ILE A 235 27.28 -47.90 -4.54
N THR A 236 28.54 -48.25 -4.74
CA THR A 236 29.00 -49.63 -4.59
C THR A 236 29.78 -49.76 -3.29
N VAL A 237 29.34 -50.63 -2.39
CA VAL A 237 30.01 -50.89 -1.12
C VAL A 237 30.69 -52.25 -1.19
N ILE A 238 31.95 -52.33 -0.76
CA ILE A 238 32.65 -53.59 -0.51
C ILE A 238 32.70 -53.84 0.99
N CYS A 239 32.45 -55.08 1.41
CA CYS A 239 32.59 -55.46 2.81
C CYS A 239 33.00 -56.92 2.91
N ASN A 240 34.21 -57.18 3.41
CA ASN A 240 34.72 -58.54 3.58
C ASN A 240 35.94 -58.61 4.51
N ASN A 241 36.47 -59.82 4.66
CA ASN A 241 37.73 -60.10 5.33
C ASN A 241 38.58 -61.10 4.53
N SER A 242 39.86 -61.22 4.90
CA SER A 242 40.86 -62.11 4.28
C SER A 242 40.46 -63.59 4.27
N GLU A 243 39.69 -64.04 5.26
CA GLU A 243 39.27 -65.43 5.50
C GLU A 243 37.73 -65.59 5.40
N SER A 244 37.11 -64.97 4.41
CA SER A 244 35.65 -64.98 4.30
C SER A 244 35.06 -66.37 4.08
N ARG A 245 34.18 -66.84 4.97
CA ARG A 245 33.45 -68.12 4.79
C ARG A 245 32.03 -67.97 4.25
N ALA A 246 31.46 -66.77 4.29
CA ALA A 246 30.10 -66.48 3.85
C ALA A 246 29.97 -65.02 3.43
N ALA A 247 28.92 -64.69 2.68
CA ALA A 247 28.66 -63.32 2.27
C ALA A 247 28.50 -62.40 3.50
N SER A 248 29.08 -61.22 3.42
CA SER A 248 28.99 -60.20 4.47
C SER A 248 27.69 -59.43 4.34
N GLU A 249 27.19 -58.90 5.45
CA GLU A 249 26.06 -57.96 5.47
C GLU A 249 26.58 -56.56 5.80
N VAL A 250 26.08 -55.57 5.07
CA VAL A 250 26.40 -54.15 5.23
C VAL A 250 25.16 -53.42 5.73
N SER A 251 25.31 -52.54 6.72
CA SER A 251 24.31 -51.52 7.02
C SER A 251 24.72 -50.20 6.36
N TYR A 252 23.78 -49.42 5.86
CA TYR A 252 24.08 -48.12 5.26
C TYR A 252 23.10 -47.03 5.70
N LEU A 253 23.56 -45.78 5.64
CA LEU A 253 22.75 -44.57 5.66
C LEU A 253 23.17 -43.67 4.50
N ALA A 254 22.22 -43.34 3.65
CA ALA A 254 22.33 -42.40 2.55
C ALA A 254 21.39 -41.21 2.77
N ILE A 255 21.92 -40.00 2.69
CA ILE A 255 21.15 -38.76 2.81
C ILE A 255 21.04 -38.11 1.44
N TRP A 256 19.80 -37.94 0.97
CA TRP A 256 19.49 -37.40 -0.33
C TRP A 256 18.76 -36.06 -0.23
N LYS A 257 19.18 -35.07 -1.03
CA LYS A 257 18.58 -33.72 -1.06
C LYS A 257 18.49 -33.19 -2.48
N LYS A 258 17.28 -32.78 -2.87
CA LYS A 258 16.97 -32.16 -4.17
C LYS A 258 17.23 -30.66 -4.15
#